data_AF-A0A921ZEH7-F1
#
_entry.id   AF-A0A921ZEH7-F1
#
_cell.length_a   1.000
_cell.length_b   1.000
_cell.length_c   1.000
_cell.angle_alpha   90.00
_cell.angle_beta   90.00
_cell.angle_gamma   90.00
#
_symmetry.space_group_name_H-M   'P 1'
#
loop_
_entity.id
_entity.type
_entity.pdbx_description
1 polymer ?
#
loop_
_entity_poly.entity_id
_entity_poly.type
_entity_poly.pdbx_seq_one_letter_code
_entity_poly.pdbx_strand_id
1 'polypeptide(L)'
;MNISIPTRLQASKLLTMNRLKNNWFTESCEMWPGGTFSFEVKEVLHSEKSDYQDIDVYETTSFGRVLVLDGIIQCTQKDEFSYQEMISFLPLCCHKNPEKVLIVGGGDGGVAREVAKHPKVKQIVQVCVTALKKKMN
;
A
#
# COMPACT_ATOMS: atom_id res chain seq x y z
N MET A 1 -10.55 38.42 -11.02
CA MET A 1 -10.59 37.01 -11.43
C MET A 1 -10.52 36.16 -10.18
N ASN A 2 -11.63 35.55 -9.78
CA ASN A 2 -11.66 34.65 -8.63
C ASN A 2 -11.05 33.30 -9.05
N ILE A 3 -9.79 33.07 -8.71
CA ILE A 3 -9.18 31.74 -8.85
C ILE A 3 -9.63 30.97 -7.61
N SER A 4 -10.70 30.17 -7.75
CA SER A 4 -11.12 29.24 -6.70
C SER A 4 -10.05 28.15 -6.57
N ILE A 5 -9.26 28.22 -5.49
CA ILE A 5 -8.28 27.17 -5.16
C ILE A 5 -9.08 25.89 -4.82
N PRO A 6 -8.86 24.76 -5.54
CA PRO A 6 -9.57 23.53 -5.25
C PRO A 6 -9.32 23.07 -3.82
N THR A 7 -10.38 22.66 -3.13
CA THR A 7 -10.25 22.06 -1.80
C THR A 7 -9.42 20.78 -1.86
N ARG A 8 -8.74 20.39 -0.77
CA ARG A 8 -7.89 19.18 -0.72
C ARG A 8 -8.61 17.91 -1.21
N LEU A 9 -9.93 17.82 -0.98
CA LEU A 9 -10.80 16.73 -1.43
C LEU A 9 -11.09 16.76 -2.94
N GLN A 10 -11.12 17.94 -3.56
CA GLN A 10 -11.25 18.09 -5.02
C GLN A 10 -9.90 17.84 -5.71
N ALA A 11 -8.79 18.22 -5.09
CA ALA A 11 -7.45 17.94 -5.59
C ALA A 11 -7.14 16.43 -5.58
N SER A 12 -7.53 15.71 -4.52
CA SER A 12 -7.36 14.25 -4.48
C SER A 12 -8.20 13.56 -5.55
N LYS A 13 -9.49 13.92 -5.70
CA LYS A 13 -10.34 13.41 -6.79
C LYS A 13 -9.75 13.68 -8.18
N LEU A 14 -9.16 14.87 -8.41
CA LEU A 14 -8.50 15.19 -9.69
C LEU A 14 -7.26 14.31 -9.95
N LEU A 15 -6.46 14.03 -8.91
CA LEU A 15 -5.29 13.16 -8.99
C LEU A 15 -5.69 11.71 -9.29
N THR A 16 -6.75 11.20 -8.66
CA THR A 16 -7.25 9.85 -8.93
C THR A 16 -7.81 9.72 -10.35
N MET A 17 -8.59 10.72 -10.81
CA MET A 17 -9.20 10.69 -12.14
C MET A 17 -8.17 10.74 -13.27
N ASN A 18 -6.97 11.28 -13.04
CA ASN A 18 -5.90 11.25 -14.05
C ASN A 18 -5.20 9.89 -14.17
N ARG A 19 -5.25 9.05 -13.13
CA ARG A 19 -4.62 7.71 -13.14
C ARG A 19 -5.54 6.60 -13.65
N LEU A 20 -6.85 6.82 -13.64
CA LEU A 20 -7.82 5.85 -14.13
C LEU A 20 -8.25 6.18 -15.56
N LYS A 21 -8.13 5.21 -16.48
CA LYS A 21 -8.65 5.32 -17.85
C LYS A 21 -9.71 4.25 -18.06
N ASN A 22 -10.96 4.64 -18.31
CA ASN A 22 -12.09 3.73 -18.50
C ASN A 22 -12.24 2.71 -17.36
N ASN A 23 -12.09 3.15 -16.10
CA ASN A 23 -12.06 2.31 -14.89
C ASN A 23 -10.87 1.35 -14.77
N TRP A 24 -9.84 1.45 -15.63
CA TRP A 24 -8.61 0.71 -15.46
C TRP A 24 -7.56 1.57 -14.78
N PHE A 25 -6.94 1.03 -13.74
CA PHE A 25 -5.68 1.52 -13.21
C PHE A 25 -4.54 0.81 -13.95
N THR A 26 -3.50 1.57 -14.30
CA THR A 26 -2.29 1.04 -14.92
C THR A 26 -1.08 1.51 -14.13
N GLU A 27 -0.34 0.57 -13.58
CA GLU A 27 0.98 0.79 -13.01
C GLU A 27 2.01 0.93 -14.13
N SER A 28 2.80 2.00 -14.06
CA SER A 28 3.93 2.26 -14.96
C SER A 28 5.03 2.97 -14.18
N CYS A 29 6.28 2.59 -14.40
CA CYS A 29 7.45 3.19 -13.74
C CYS A 29 8.65 3.21 -14.68
N GLU A 30 9.50 4.23 -14.53
CA GLU A 30 10.75 4.36 -15.29
C GLU A 30 11.75 3.23 -15.00
N MET A 31 11.61 2.54 -13.85
CA MET A 31 12.44 1.40 -13.49
C MET A 31 12.17 0.14 -14.34
N TRP A 32 11.00 0.04 -14.99
CA TRP A 32 10.65 -1.07 -15.89
C TRP A 32 10.01 -0.55 -17.19
N PRO A 33 10.80 0.11 -18.05
CA PRO A 33 10.26 0.74 -19.26
C PRO A 33 9.66 -0.31 -20.20
N GLY A 34 8.49 0.01 -20.78
CA GLY A 34 7.77 -0.87 -21.71
C GLY A 34 6.93 -1.97 -21.05
N GLY A 35 7.01 -2.13 -19.73
CA GLY A 35 6.14 -3.02 -18.95
C GLY A 35 5.08 -2.23 -18.19
N THR A 36 3.86 -2.73 -18.17
CA THR A 36 2.77 -2.18 -17.35
C THR A 36 1.92 -3.29 -16.78
N PHE A 37 1.37 -3.07 -15.59
CA PHE A 37 0.38 -3.97 -15.00
C PHE A 37 -0.92 -3.21 -14.76
N SER A 38 -2.05 -3.77 -15.20
CA SER A 38 -3.34 -3.09 -15.16
C SER A 38 -4.42 -3.93 -14.51
N PHE A 39 -5.29 -3.29 -13.74
CA PHE A 39 -6.48 -3.92 -13.19
C PHE A 39 -7.71 -3.02 -13.35
N GLU A 40 -8.87 -3.66 -13.49
CA GLU A 40 -10.16 -2.99 -13.49
C GLU A 40 -10.55 -2.63 -12.05
N VAL A 41 -10.85 -1.35 -11.86
CA VAL A 41 -11.30 -0.74 -10.61
C VAL A 41 -12.82 -0.72 -10.57
N LYS A 42 -13.39 -1.36 -9.55
CA LYS A 42 -14.82 -1.26 -9.24
C LYS A 42 -15.13 0.04 -8.53
N GLU A 43 -14.30 0.40 -7.55
CA GLU A 43 -14.53 1.55 -6.69
C GLU A 43 -13.21 2.12 -6.17
N VAL A 44 -13.14 3.45 -6.05
CA VAL A 44 -12.07 4.15 -5.33
C VAL A 44 -12.48 4.28 -3.88
N LEU A 45 -11.84 3.52 -2.99
CA LEU A 45 -12.14 3.51 -1.55
C LEU A 45 -11.49 4.68 -0.82
N HIS A 46 -10.26 5.05 -1.20
CA HIS A 46 -9.52 6.16 -0.62
C HIS A 46 -8.57 6.76 -1.65
N SER A 47 -8.40 8.08 -1.62
CA SER A 47 -7.34 8.76 -2.39
C SER A 47 -6.95 10.03 -1.66
N GLU A 48 -5.67 10.16 -1.33
CA GLU A 48 -5.13 11.26 -0.55
C GLU A 48 -3.67 11.52 -0.92
N LYS A 49 -3.30 12.80 -1.01
CA LYS A 49 -1.90 13.23 -0.97
C LYS A 49 -1.47 13.49 0.47
N SER A 50 -0.53 12.67 0.96
CA SER A 50 0.13 12.89 2.26
C SER A 50 1.32 13.83 2.12
N ASP A 51 2.00 14.13 3.23
CA ASP A 51 3.21 14.96 3.23
C ASP A 51 4.40 14.26 2.55
N TYR A 52 4.31 12.92 2.34
CA TYR A 52 5.41 12.10 1.82
C TYR A 52 5.12 11.51 0.43
N GLN A 53 3.87 11.10 0.19
CA GLN A 53 3.46 10.35 -1.00
C GLN A 53 1.95 10.43 -1.24
N ASP A 54 1.54 10.15 -2.48
CA ASP A 54 0.15 9.91 -2.85
C ASP A 54 -0.28 8.51 -2.40
N ILE A 55 -1.46 8.39 -1.81
CA ILE A 55 -2.02 7.15 -1.28
C ILE A 55 -3.38 6.90 -1.91
N ASP A 56 -3.50 5.80 -2.64
CA ASP A 56 -4.75 5.35 -3.23
C ASP A 56 -5.11 3.94 -2.73
N VAL A 57 -6.40 3.72 -2.47
CA VAL A 57 -6.95 2.41 -2.15
C VAL A 57 -8.11 2.13 -3.09
N TYR A 58 -8.03 1.03 -3.83
CA TYR A 58 -9.03 0.63 -4.81
C TYR A 58 -9.68 -0.69 -4.40
N GLU A 59 -10.97 -0.85 -4.71
CA GLU A 59 -11.61 -2.15 -4.81
C GLU A 59 -11.59 -2.58 -6.28
N THR A 60 -11.14 -3.81 -6.55
CA THR A 60 -10.89 -4.28 -7.92
C THR A 60 -11.79 -5.44 -8.32
N THR A 61 -11.82 -5.75 -9.62
CA THR A 61 -12.65 -6.85 -10.12
C THR A 61 -12.18 -8.22 -9.61
N SER A 62 -10.86 -8.46 -9.58
CA SER A 62 -10.30 -9.81 -9.38
C SER A 62 -9.21 -9.92 -8.33
N PHE A 63 -8.71 -8.81 -7.77
CA PHE A 63 -7.60 -8.80 -6.80
C PHE A 63 -8.02 -8.32 -5.40
N GLY A 64 -9.31 -8.05 -5.21
CA GLY A 64 -9.85 -7.48 -3.97
C GLY A 64 -9.39 -6.03 -3.80
N ARG A 65 -9.10 -5.65 -2.56
CA ARG A 65 -8.53 -4.33 -2.24
C ARG A 65 -7.06 -4.25 -2.63
N VAL A 66 -6.70 -3.13 -3.23
CA VAL A 66 -5.34 -2.83 -3.67
C VAL A 66 -4.89 -1.50 -3.05
N LEU A 67 -3.71 -1.53 -2.43
CA LEU A 67 -3.01 -0.33 -1.95
C LEU A 67 -2.00 0.12 -3.00
N VAL A 68 -2.07 1.39 -3.38
CA VAL A 68 -1.16 2.02 -4.34
C VAL A 68 -0.53 3.25 -3.67
N LEU A 69 0.78 3.36 -3.75
CA LEU A 69 1.55 4.50 -3.26
C LEU A 69 2.33 5.12 -4.42
N ASP A 70 2.18 6.43 -4.64
CA ASP A 70 2.79 7.16 -5.76
C ASP A 70 2.54 6.52 -7.15
N GLY A 71 1.44 5.79 -7.31
CA GLY A 71 1.11 5.09 -8.55
C GLY A 71 1.74 3.70 -8.69
N ILE A 72 2.42 3.20 -7.66
CA ILE A 72 3.01 1.86 -7.59
C ILE A 72 2.22 0.99 -6.62
N ILE A 73 1.86 -0.20 -7.08
CA ILE A 73 1.11 -1.20 -6.33
C ILE A 73 1.99 -1.73 -5.20
N GLN A 74 1.49 -1.64 -3.97
CA GLN A 74 2.20 -2.13 -2.79
C GLN A 74 1.74 -3.53 -2.39
N CYS A 75 0.43 -3.76 -2.41
CA CYS A 75 -0.13 -5.07 -2.12
C CYS A 75 -1.54 -5.20 -2.71
N THR A 76 -1.92 -6.44 -2.99
CA THR A 76 -3.31 -6.84 -3.27
C THR A 76 -3.75 -7.90 -2.27
N GLN A 77 -5.02 -7.92 -1.91
CA GLN A 77 -5.54 -8.95 -1.01
C GLN A 77 -5.37 -10.38 -1.55
N LYS A 78 -5.31 -10.54 -2.87
CA LYS A 78 -5.25 -11.85 -3.50
C LYS A 78 -3.86 -12.50 -3.43
N ASP A 79 -2.80 -11.72 -3.46
CA ASP A 79 -1.42 -12.22 -3.58
C ASP A 79 -0.44 -11.73 -2.52
N GLU A 80 -0.88 -10.84 -1.60
CA GLU A 80 -0.02 -10.28 -0.55
C GLU A 80 0.73 -11.34 0.27
N PHE A 81 0.11 -12.51 0.46
CA PHE A 81 0.65 -13.61 1.26
C PHE A 81 2.00 -14.07 0.72
N SER A 82 2.20 -14.08 -0.60
CA SER A 82 3.44 -14.57 -1.20
C SER A 82 4.62 -13.68 -0.80
N TYR A 83 4.44 -12.36 -0.84
CA TYR A 83 5.47 -11.42 -0.40
C TYR A 83 5.63 -11.43 1.12
N GLN A 84 4.53 -11.31 1.86
CA GLN A 84 4.54 -11.12 3.31
C GLN A 84 5.06 -12.36 4.04
N GLU A 85 4.68 -13.57 3.63
CA GLU A 85 5.19 -14.80 4.22
C GLU A 85 6.68 -14.96 3.94
N MET A 86 7.11 -14.72 2.70
CA MET A 86 8.52 -14.90 2.32
C MET A 86 9.43 -13.92 3.05
N ILE A 87 9.10 -12.63 3.04
CA ILE A 87 9.94 -11.61 3.70
C ILE A 87 9.98 -11.80 5.23
N SER A 88 8.95 -12.40 5.81
CA SER A 88 8.87 -12.65 7.26
C SER A 88 9.53 -13.97 7.66
N PHE A 89 9.11 -15.09 7.06
CA PHE A 89 9.54 -16.41 7.51
C PHE A 89 10.95 -16.79 7.06
N LEU A 90 11.45 -16.29 5.93
CA LEU A 90 12.84 -16.55 5.55
C LEU A 90 13.84 -16.12 6.65
N PRO A 91 13.86 -14.85 7.11
CA PRO A 91 14.78 -14.45 8.18
C PRO A 91 14.44 -15.10 9.53
N LEU A 92 13.16 -15.28 9.87
CA LEU A 92 12.76 -15.88 11.15
C LEU A 92 13.18 -17.35 11.27
N CYS A 93 13.05 -18.14 10.20
CA CYS A 93 13.43 -19.56 10.18
C CYS A 93 14.95 -19.76 10.13
N CYS A 94 15.72 -18.81 9.61
CA CYS A 94 17.17 -18.87 9.61
C CYS A 94 17.81 -18.45 10.95
N HIS A 95 17.08 -17.69 11.78
CA HIS A 95 17.58 -17.21 13.06
C HIS A 95 17.20 -18.16 14.20
N LYS A 96 18.18 -18.59 15.03
CA LYS A 96 17.94 -19.60 16.09
C LYS A 96 16.96 -19.14 17.17
N ASN A 97 16.97 -17.85 17.51
CA ASN A 97 16.12 -17.28 18.57
C ASN A 97 15.68 -15.84 18.28
N PRO A 98 14.76 -15.60 17.32
CA PRO A 98 14.36 -14.25 16.92
C PRO A 98 13.35 -13.67 17.92
N GLU A 99 13.82 -13.10 19.04
CA GLU A 99 12.93 -12.58 20.09
C GLU A 99 12.45 -11.15 19.85
N LYS A 100 13.27 -10.32 19.22
CA LYS A 100 12.97 -8.91 18.95
C LYS A 100 13.13 -8.66 17.46
N VAL A 101 12.08 -8.14 16.84
CA VAL A 101 12.04 -7.91 15.38
C VAL A 101 11.75 -6.44 15.11
N LEU A 102 12.56 -5.84 14.25
CA LEU A 102 12.35 -4.49 13.73
C LEU A 102 11.83 -4.61 12.29
N ILE A 103 10.67 -4.00 12.03
CA ILE A 103 10.08 -3.84 10.71
C ILE A 103 10.21 -2.36 10.33
N VAL A 104 10.88 -2.10 9.21
CA VAL A 104 10.94 -0.76 8.61
C VAL A 104 10.00 -0.73 7.42
N GLY A 105 9.02 0.17 7.44
CA GLY A 105 7.90 0.18 6.50
C GLY A 105 6.72 -0.67 7.01
N GLY A 106 6.17 -1.53 6.14
CA GLY A 106 5.04 -2.40 6.46
C GLY A 106 3.73 -1.63 6.69
N GLY A 107 3.44 -0.63 5.87
CA GLY A 107 2.29 0.26 6.03
C GLY A 107 0.92 -0.45 5.98
N ASP A 108 0.84 -1.59 5.31
CA ASP A 108 -0.30 -2.50 5.26
C ASP A 108 -0.46 -3.39 6.51
N GLY A 109 0.62 -3.56 7.27
CA GLY A 109 0.65 -4.36 8.50
C GLY A 109 0.74 -5.88 8.30
N GLY A 110 0.76 -6.38 7.06
CA GLY A 110 0.79 -7.82 6.80
C GLY A 110 2.10 -8.48 7.22
N VAL A 111 3.25 -7.80 7.07
CA VAL A 111 4.52 -8.32 7.60
C VAL A 111 4.48 -8.48 9.12
N ALA A 112 3.93 -7.51 9.86
CA ALA A 112 3.78 -7.62 11.31
C ALA A 112 2.84 -8.77 11.70
N ARG A 113 1.76 -9.00 10.93
CA ARG A 113 0.86 -10.15 11.09
C ARG A 113 1.61 -11.48 10.95
N GLU A 114 2.48 -11.61 9.94
CA GLU A 114 3.25 -12.84 9.73
C GLU A 114 4.34 -13.04 10.79
N VAL A 115 5.08 -11.99 11.15
CA VAL A 115 6.08 -12.05 12.21
C VAL A 115 5.48 -12.47 13.56
N ALA A 116 4.28 -11.98 13.88
CA ALA A 116 3.57 -12.33 15.11
C ALA A 116 3.20 -13.82 15.23
N LYS A 117 3.19 -14.58 14.13
CA LYS A 117 2.92 -16.02 14.15
C LYS A 117 4.10 -16.84 14.70
N HIS A 118 5.32 -16.29 14.73
CA HIS A 118 6.50 -17.04 15.13
C HIS A 118 6.63 -17.11 16.67
N PRO A 119 6.63 -18.31 17.29
CA PRO A 119 6.43 -18.48 18.73
C PRO A 119 7.55 -17.92 19.62
N LYS A 120 8.76 -17.72 19.06
CA LYS A 120 9.90 -17.13 19.79
C LYS A 120 9.88 -15.60 19.79
N VAL A 121 9.09 -14.96 18.94
CA VAL A 121 9.02 -13.50 18.85
C VAL A 121 8.28 -12.97 20.08
N LYS A 122 8.91 -12.04 20.80
CA LYS A 122 8.38 -11.40 22.02
C LYS A 122 8.06 -9.93 21.81
N GLN A 123 8.74 -9.27 20.87
CA GLN A 123 8.58 -7.86 20.59
C GLN A 123 8.70 -7.58 19.10
N ILE A 124 7.75 -6.82 18.56
CA ILE A 124 7.77 -6.30 17.19
C ILE A 124 7.77 -4.77 17.30
N VAL A 125 8.78 -4.14 16.71
CA VAL A 125 8.83 -2.69 16.54
C VAL A 125 8.62 -2.41 15.06
N GLN A 126 7.53 -1.71 14.72
CA GLN A 126 7.28 -1.27 13.34
C GLN A 126 7.43 0.23 13.24
N VAL A 127 8.22 0.69 12.26
CA VAL A 127 8.43 2.11 11.98
C VAL A 127 7.99 2.39 10.55
N CYS A 128 6.93 3.19 10.40
CA CYS A 128 6.43 3.63 9.09
C CYS A 128 6.41 5.16 9.03
N VAL A 129 6.95 5.72 7.95
CA VAL A 129 7.00 7.18 7.74
C VAL A 129 5.62 7.74 7.42
N THR A 130 4.79 6.95 6.75
CA THR A 130 3.46 7.35 6.29
C THR A 130 2.41 6.55 7.03
N ALA A 131 1.85 7.13 8.09
CA ALA A 131 0.65 6.60 8.72
C ALA A 131 -0.58 7.15 8.00
N LEU A 132 -1.48 6.27 7.52
CA LEU A 132 -2.85 6.66 7.23
C LEU A 132 -3.46 7.17 8.53
N LYS A 133 -3.49 8.49 8.73
CA LYS A 133 -4.18 9.11 9.84
C LYS A 133 -5.66 8.85 9.62
N LYS A 134 -6.20 7.79 10.23
CA LYS A 134 -7.64 7.61 10.35
C LYS A 134 -8.15 8.90 11.01
N LYS A 135 -8.89 9.72 10.26
CA LYS A 135 -9.70 10.78 10.87
C LYS A 135 -10.68 10.07 11.79
N MET A 136 -10.36 10.01 13.08
CA MET A 136 -11.32 9.71 14.11
C MET A 136 -12.28 10.90 14.13
N ASN A 137 -13.45 10.70 13.55
CA ASN A 137 -14.61 11.55 13.79
C ASN A 137 -15.33 11.00 15.02
#